data_AF-A0A7J4ET33-F1
#
_entry.id   AF-A0A7J4ET33-F1
#
_cell.length_a   1.000
_cell.length_b   1.000
_cell.length_c   1.000
_cell.angle_alpha   90.00
_cell.angle_beta   90.00
_cell.angle_gamma   90.00
#
_symmetry.space_group_name_H-M   'P 1'
#
loop_
_entity.id
_entity.type
_entity.pdbx_description
1 polymer ?
#
loop_
_entity_poly.entity_id
_entity_poly.type
_entity_poly.pdbx_seq_one_letter_code
_entity_poly.pdbx_strand_id
1 'polypeptide(L)'
;MAKRETEIIVEKLDVKNPVILASFPGIGLVGTIASAHLITEYKLDSIGYIDAKKIPPIATLLDGIVIPPIRIYQVEDNEIIIIHSDIPIKEEVVYDLVHRIVKWASGINARRILSMAGVATFEGKNRVFGAAT
;
A
#
# COMPACT_ATOMS: atom_id res chain seq x y z
N MET A 1 -8.02 -14.02 -24.53
CA MET A 1 -7.23 -12.93 -23.91
C MET A 1 -7.71 -12.79 -22.47
N ALA A 2 -6.87 -13.11 -21.48
CA ALA A 2 -7.28 -13.05 -20.08
C ALA A 2 -7.55 -11.60 -19.66
N LYS A 3 -8.79 -11.32 -19.27
CA LYS A 3 -9.24 -10.02 -18.74
C LYS A 3 -8.51 -9.82 -17.40
N ARG A 4 -7.77 -8.72 -17.24
CA ARG A 4 -6.89 -8.47 -16.09
C ARG A 4 -7.68 -8.51 -14.77
N GLU A 5 -7.19 -9.23 -13.75
CA GLU A 5 -7.90 -9.43 -12.47
C GLU A 5 -7.69 -8.28 -11.47
N THR A 6 -6.47 -7.71 -11.39
CA THR A 6 -6.12 -6.52 -10.60
C THR A 6 -5.59 -5.40 -11.49
N GLU A 7 -6.00 -4.16 -11.24
CA GLU A 7 -5.55 -2.94 -11.90
C GLU A 7 -5.07 -1.88 -10.90
N ILE A 8 -4.00 -1.18 -11.27
CA ILE A 8 -3.47 -0.03 -10.54
C ILE A 8 -3.78 1.19 -11.39
N ILE A 9 -4.52 2.14 -10.81
CA ILE A 9 -5.01 3.34 -11.46
C ILE A 9 -4.42 4.52 -10.71
N VAL A 10 -3.65 5.35 -11.42
CA VAL A 10 -2.95 6.52 -10.85
C VAL A 10 -3.19 7.70 -11.79
N GLU A 11 -3.65 8.81 -11.24
CA GLU A 11 -4.01 10.00 -11.99
C GLU A 11 -2.78 10.88 -12.29
N LYS A 12 -1.92 11.06 -11.29
CA LYS A 12 -0.72 11.89 -11.37
C LYS A 12 0.42 11.24 -10.58
N LEU A 13 1.61 11.22 -11.17
CA LEU A 13 2.81 10.69 -10.54
C LEU A 13 3.96 11.67 -10.76
N ASP A 14 4.39 12.34 -9.69
CA ASP A 14 5.41 13.39 -9.74
C ASP A 14 6.76 12.94 -9.16
N VAL A 15 6.90 11.65 -8.87
CA VAL A 15 8.14 11.01 -8.41
C VAL A 15 8.89 10.35 -9.57
N LYS A 16 10.22 10.32 -9.51
CA LYS A 16 11.11 9.80 -10.57
C LYS A 16 11.68 8.43 -10.27
N ASN A 17 12.12 8.20 -9.03
CA ASN A 17 12.73 6.95 -8.59
C ASN A 17 12.31 6.62 -7.16
N PRO A 18 11.03 6.28 -6.96
CA PRO A 18 10.44 6.25 -5.63
C PRO A 18 10.83 5.03 -4.80
N VAL A 19 10.77 5.15 -3.47
CA VAL A 19 10.58 4.00 -2.57
C VAL A 19 9.09 3.78 -2.42
N ILE A 20 8.64 2.55 -2.63
CA ILE A 20 7.26 2.16 -2.37
C ILE A 20 7.16 1.59 -0.97
N LEU A 21 6.39 2.23 -0.11
CA LEU A 21 5.96 1.72 1.19
C LEU A 21 4.65 0.95 1.00
N ALA A 22 4.71 -0.38 1.11
CA ALA A 22 3.55 -1.24 0.98
C ALA A 22 3.02 -1.63 2.37
N SER A 23 1.78 -1.26 2.66
CA SER A 23 1.14 -1.51 3.95
C SER A 23 -0.24 -2.15 3.79
N PHE A 24 -0.40 -3.31 4.42
CA PHE A 24 -1.65 -4.06 4.43
C PHE A 24 -1.98 -4.44 5.88
N PRO A 25 -3.28 -4.54 6.24
CA PRO A 25 -3.68 -4.97 7.58
C PRO A 25 -3.07 -6.32 7.95
N GLY A 26 -2.45 -6.37 9.13
CA GLY A 26 -1.79 -7.55 9.68
C GLY A 26 -1.73 -7.49 11.20
N ILE A 27 -0.79 -8.21 11.82
CA ILE A 27 -0.65 -8.27 13.28
C ILE A 27 -0.50 -6.86 13.87
N GLY A 28 -1.38 -6.51 14.81
CA GLY A 28 -1.37 -5.22 15.50
C GLY A 28 -1.62 -4.01 14.60
N LEU A 29 -2.01 -4.21 13.33
CA LEU A 29 -2.19 -3.16 12.32
C LEU A 29 -0.99 -2.22 12.16
N VAL A 30 0.22 -2.67 12.54
CA VAL A 30 1.41 -1.80 12.64
C VAL A 30 1.69 -1.09 11.32
N GLY A 31 1.68 -1.82 10.19
CA GLY A 31 1.91 -1.24 8.87
C GLY A 31 0.82 -0.25 8.45
N THR A 32 -0.45 -0.59 8.67
CA THR A 32 -1.59 0.27 8.33
C THR A 32 -1.62 1.54 9.19
N ILE A 33 -1.36 1.44 10.50
CA ILE A 33 -1.30 2.60 11.40
C ILE A 33 -0.11 3.49 11.04
N ALA A 34 1.05 2.92 10.76
CA ALA A 34 2.23 3.70 10.40
C ALA A 34 2.06 4.46 9.09
N SER A 35 1.53 3.80 8.06
CA SER A 35 1.21 4.46 6.78
C SER A 35 0.11 5.51 6.92
N ALA A 36 -0.95 5.24 7.68
CA ALA A 36 -2.00 6.23 7.98
C ALA A 36 -1.42 7.46 8.67
N HIS A 37 -0.54 7.27 9.66
CA HIS A 37 0.14 8.37 10.33
C HIS A 37 0.96 9.21 9.34
N LEU A 38 1.74 8.58 8.45
CA LEU A 38 2.48 9.31 7.41
C LEU A 38 1.54 10.10 6.48
N ILE A 39 0.43 9.50 6.03
CA ILE A 39 -0.57 10.17 5.19
C ILE A 39 -1.12 11.42 5.89
N THR A 40 -1.46 11.31 7.17
CA THR A 40 -1.98 12.43 7.97
C THR A 40 -0.94 13.52 8.21
N GLU A 41 0.27 13.17 8.63
CA GLU A 41 1.32 14.14 8.96
C GLU A 41 1.79 14.92 7.73
N TYR A 42 1.93 14.26 6.59
CA TYR A 42 2.28 14.90 5.33
C TYR A 42 1.05 15.53 4.61
N LYS A 43 -0.16 15.38 5.16
CA LYS A 43 -1.42 15.89 4.58
C LYS A 43 -1.60 15.47 3.12
N LEU A 44 -1.40 14.18 2.85
CA LEU A 44 -1.39 13.66 1.50
C LEU A 44 -2.79 13.41 0.98
N ASP A 45 -3.02 13.81 -0.27
CA ASP A 45 -4.17 13.38 -1.05
C ASP A 45 -3.86 12.08 -1.81
N SER A 46 -4.88 11.25 -2.01
CA SER A 46 -4.76 10.02 -2.77
C SER A 46 -4.56 10.35 -4.25
N ILE A 47 -3.47 9.83 -4.85
CA ILE A 47 -3.17 9.99 -6.29
C ILE A 47 -3.70 8.84 -7.15
N GLY A 48 -4.22 7.79 -6.50
CA GLY A 48 -4.69 6.60 -7.19
C GLY A 48 -5.19 5.53 -6.25
N TYR A 49 -5.58 4.39 -6.82
CA TYR A 49 -6.08 3.26 -6.07
C TYR A 49 -5.76 1.94 -6.79
N ILE A 50 -5.94 0.83 -6.07
CA ILE A 50 -5.85 -0.51 -6.62
C ILE A 50 -7.23 -1.12 -6.63
N ASP A 51 -7.68 -1.54 -7.81
CA ASP A 51 -8.94 -2.26 -7.99
C ASP A 51 -8.66 -3.72 -8.35
N ALA A 52 -9.43 -4.64 -7.81
CA ALA A 52 -9.35 -6.03 -8.22
C ALA A 52 -10.71 -6.72 -8.13
N LYS A 53 -11.02 -7.54 -9.13
CA LYS A 53 -12.32 -8.22 -9.24
C LYS A 53 -12.64 -9.12 -8.04
N LYS A 54 -11.60 -9.64 -7.37
CA LYS A 54 -11.71 -10.57 -6.23
C LYS A 54 -11.56 -9.88 -4.87
N ILE A 55 -11.35 -8.56 -4.83
CA ILE A 55 -11.47 -7.78 -3.60
C ILE A 55 -12.97 -7.68 -3.25
N PRO A 56 -13.36 -7.80 -1.96
CA PRO A 56 -14.75 -7.60 -1.56
C PRO A 56 -15.30 -6.26 -2.09
N PRO A 57 -16.56 -6.18 -2.56
CA PRO A 57 -17.16 -4.95 -3.07
C PRO A 57 -17.52 -4.00 -1.92
N ILE A 58 -16.49 -3.49 -1.25
CA ILE A 58 -16.58 -2.61 -0.09
C ILE A 58 -15.86 -1.30 -0.40
N ALA A 59 -16.31 -0.24 0.26
CA ALA A 59 -15.69 1.07 0.21
C ALA A 59 -15.48 1.57 1.63
N THR A 60 -14.48 2.41 1.81
CA THR A 60 -14.19 3.06 3.09
C THR A 60 -14.93 4.38 3.15
N LEU A 61 -15.60 4.66 4.27
CA LEU A 61 -16.19 5.96 4.55
C LEU A 61 -15.28 6.71 5.52
N LEU A 62 -14.61 7.76 5.03
CA LEU A 62 -13.73 8.61 5.82
C LEU A 62 -14.23 10.05 5.74
N ASP A 63 -14.52 10.67 6.88
CA ASP A 63 -15.01 12.06 6.97
C ASP A 63 -16.23 12.35 6.06
N GLY A 64 -17.12 11.36 5.92
CA GLY A 64 -18.32 11.47 5.07
C GLY A 64 -18.06 11.25 3.58
N ILE A 65 -16.82 10.95 3.18
CA ILE A 65 -16.41 10.71 1.79
C ILE A 65 -16.18 9.21 1.58
N VAL A 66 -16.79 8.67 0.52
CA VAL A 66 -16.59 7.27 0.10
C VAL A 66 -15.33 7.18 -0.74
N ILE A 67 -14.38 6.35 -0.30
CA ILE A 67 -13.07 6.17 -0.96
C ILE A 67 -12.77 4.68 -1.20
N PRO A 68 -11.95 4.36 -2.22
CA PRO A 68 -11.51 2.98 -2.47
C PRO A 68 -10.73 2.41 -1.27
N PRO A 69 -10.80 1.10 -0.99
CA PRO A 69 -10.19 0.50 0.20
C PRO A 69 -8.67 0.29 0.11
N ILE A 70 -8.09 0.39 -1.10
CA ILE A 70 -6.64 0.33 -1.33
C ILE A 70 -6.24 1.58 -2.12
N ARG A 71 -5.51 2.49 -1.49
CA ARG A 71 -5.16 3.81 -2.01
C ARG A 71 -3.66 3.95 -2.20
N ILE A 72 -3.30 4.85 -3.11
CA ILE A 72 -1.91 5.18 -3.44
C ILE A 72 -1.72 6.67 -3.17
N TYR A 73 -0.67 6.99 -2.43
CA TYR A 73 -0.25 8.35 -2.10
C TYR A 73 1.19 8.56 -2.55
N GLN A 74 1.61 9.81 -2.71
CA GLN A 74 3.01 10.16 -2.94
C GLN A 74 3.48 11.24 -1.97
N VAL A 75 4.75 11.18 -1.58
CA VAL A 75 5.48 12.27 -0.93
C VAL A 75 6.54 12.73 -1.93
N GLU A 76 6.29 13.85 -2.59
CA GLU A 76 7.11 14.34 -3.71
C GLU A 76 8.56 14.61 -3.28
N ASP A 77 8.74 15.40 -2.21
CA ASP A 77 10.06 15.81 -1.71
C ASP A 77 10.99 14.66 -1.30
N ASN A 78 10.42 13.51 -0.92
CA ASN A 78 11.16 12.35 -0.44
C ASN A 78 11.22 11.20 -1.45
N GLU A 79 10.58 11.35 -2.61
CA GLU A 79 10.45 10.29 -3.61
C GLU A 79 9.89 9.00 -2.96
N ILE A 80 8.74 9.12 -2.29
CA ILE A 80 8.05 8.00 -1.63
C ILE A 80 6.68 7.82 -2.25
N ILE A 81 6.29 6.57 -2.46
CA ILE A 81 4.92 6.17 -2.76
C ILE A 81 4.43 5.34 -1.57
N ILE A 82 3.20 5.57 -1.13
CA ILE A 82 2.58 4.78 -0.07
C ILE A 82 1.39 4.04 -0.67
N ILE A 83 1.43 2.70 -0.61
CA ILE A 83 0.27 1.85 -0.84
C ILE A 83 -0.35 1.55 0.53
N HIS A 84 -1.56 2.03 0.75
CA HIS A 84 -2.29 1.91 1.99
C HIS A 84 -3.58 1.11 1.78
N SER A 85 -3.81 0.11 2.63
CA SER A 85 -5.00 -0.71 2.57
C SER A 85 -5.74 -0.73 3.90
N ASP A 86 -7.06 -0.54 3.84
CA ASP A 86 -7.95 -0.64 4.99
C ASP A 86 -8.43 -2.08 5.23
N ILE A 87 -8.18 -2.98 4.27
CA ILE A 87 -8.78 -4.31 4.22
C ILE A 87 -7.72 -5.41 4.13
N PRO A 88 -7.88 -6.53 4.83
CA PRO A 88 -6.98 -7.66 4.66
C PRO A 88 -7.14 -8.25 3.24
N ILE A 89 -6.02 -8.64 2.63
CA ILE A 89 -6.03 -9.27 1.30
C ILE A 89 -6.17 -10.79 1.46
N LYS A 90 -7.19 -11.36 0.82
CA LYS A 90 -7.42 -12.81 0.80
C LYS A 90 -6.38 -13.52 -0.05
N GLU A 91 -5.97 -14.71 0.35
CA GLU A 91 -4.95 -15.56 -0.29
C GLU A 91 -5.16 -15.70 -1.81
N GLU A 92 -6.41 -15.83 -2.26
CA GLU A 92 -6.81 -15.95 -3.66
C GLU A 92 -6.41 -14.74 -4.54
N VAL A 93 -6.20 -13.57 -3.93
CA VAL A 93 -5.91 -12.29 -4.62
C VAL A 93 -4.45 -11.88 -4.45
N VAL A 94 -3.78 -12.36 -3.40
CA VAL A 94 -2.42 -11.92 -3.02
C VAL A 94 -1.44 -12.03 -4.17
N TYR A 95 -1.40 -13.16 -4.88
CA TYR A 95 -0.41 -13.37 -5.95
C TYR A 95 -0.61 -12.40 -7.13
N ASP A 96 -1.85 -12.21 -7.58
CA ASP A 96 -2.15 -11.30 -8.69
C ASP A 96 -1.88 -9.83 -8.30
N LEU A 97 -2.28 -9.45 -7.08
CA LEU A 97 -2.01 -8.12 -6.53
C LEU A 97 -0.51 -7.83 -6.44
N VAL A 98 0.27 -8.73 -5.84
CA VAL A 98 1.72 -8.57 -5.69
C VAL A 98 2.40 -8.52 -7.06
N HIS A 99 2.02 -9.39 -7.99
CA HIS A 99 2.55 -9.36 -9.35
C HIS A 99 2.28 -8.01 -10.02
N ARG A 100 1.07 -7.47 -9.86
CA ARG A 100 0.69 -6.17 -10.42
C ARG A 100 1.46 -5.01 -9.77
N ILE A 101 1.63 -5.02 -8.44
CA ILE A 101 2.43 -4.02 -7.71
C ILE A 101 3.89 -4.05 -8.17
N VAL A 102 4.52 -5.23 -8.23
CA VAL A 102 5.92 -5.36 -8.66
C VAL A 102 6.10 -4.91 -10.10
N LYS A 103 5.19 -5.30 -11.00
CA LYS A 103 5.23 -4.88 -12.40
C LYS A 103 5.07 -3.36 -12.54
N TRP A 104 4.16 -2.76 -11.77
CA TRP A 104 3.97 -1.31 -11.76
C TRP A 104 5.19 -0.59 -11.18
N ALA A 105 5.74 -1.08 -10.07
CA ALA A 105 6.96 -0.57 -9.44
C ALA A 105 8.14 -0.54 -10.43
N SER A 106 8.32 -1.62 -11.19
CA SER A 106 9.33 -1.66 -12.25
C SER A 106 9.06 -0.66 -13.37
N GLY A 107 7.79 -0.47 -13.75
CA GLY A 107 7.40 0.47 -14.80
C GLY A 107 7.64 1.94 -14.45
N ILE A 108 7.65 2.27 -13.15
CA ILE A 108 7.93 3.62 -12.64
C ILE A 108 9.37 3.78 -12.12
N ASN A 109 10.25 2.82 -12.40
CA ASN A 109 11.64 2.82 -11.94
C ASN A 109 11.81 2.97 -10.41
N ALA A 110 10.94 2.36 -9.62
CA ALA A 110 11.04 2.40 -8.16
C ALA A 110 12.38 1.78 -7.69
N ARG A 111 13.12 2.48 -6.81
CA ARG A 111 14.38 1.96 -6.24
C ARG A 111 14.16 0.76 -5.36
N ARG A 112 13.12 0.77 -4.52
CA ARG A 112 12.87 -0.27 -3.50
C ARG A 112 11.39 -0.37 -3.19
N ILE A 113 10.99 -1.55 -2.73
CA ILE A 113 9.69 -1.79 -2.08
C ILE A 113 9.99 -2.16 -0.63
N LEU A 114 9.40 -1.44 0.31
CA LEU A 114 9.48 -1.68 1.75
C LEU A 114 8.11 -2.13 2.24
N SER A 115 8.04 -3.35 2.76
CA SER A 115 6.81 -3.89 3.37
C SER A 115 6.84 -3.68 4.87
N MET A 116 5.80 -3.04 5.42
CA MET A 116 5.66 -2.86 6.86
C MET A 116 4.71 -3.90 7.46
N ALA A 117 5.15 -4.60 8.49
CA ALA A 117 4.36 -5.59 9.20
C ALA A 117 4.63 -5.55 10.71
N GLY A 118 3.65 -5.98 11.50
CA GLY A 118 3.84 -6.26 12.92
C GLY A 118 4.32 -7.69 13.14
N VAL A 119 5.17 -7.89 14.15
CA VAL A 119 5.62 -9.20 14.60
C VAL A 119 5.26 -9.34 16.06
N ALA A 120 4.51 -10.38 16.41
CA ALA A 120 4.22 -10.69 17.81
C ALA A 120 5.50 -11.18 18.50
N THR A 121 5.86 -10.57 19.62
CA THR A 121 7.01 -10.97 20.44
C THR A 121 6.57 -11.17 21.88
N PHE A 122 7.22 -12.10 22.58
CA PHE A 122 6.98 -12.36 24.01
C PHE A 122 7.95 -11.59 24.91
N GLU A 123 8.77 -10.72 24.33
CA GLU A 123 9.70 -9.86 25.08
C GLU A 123 8.96 -8.59 25.56
N GLY A 124 9.22 -8.13 26.78
CA GLY A 124 8.66 -6.87 27.30
C GLY A 124 9.28 -5.60 26.69
N LYS A 125 9.86 -5.69 25.49
CA LYS A 125 10.58 -4.59 24.81
C LYS A 125 10.08 -4.44 23.38
N ASN A 126 9.89 -3.20 22.94
CA ASN A 126 9.57 -2.89 21.54
C ASN A 126 10.84 -2.95 20.70
N ARG A 127 10.85 -3.77 19.63
CA ARG A 127 11.98 -3.93 18.71
C ARG A 127 11.50 -3.90 17.26
N VAL A 128 12.33 -3.35 16.38
CA VAL A 128 12.11 -3.37 14.93
C VAL A 128 13.08 -4.38 14.31
N PHE A 129 12.54 -5.29 13.49
CA PHE A 129 13.31 -6.27 12.74
C PHE A 129 13.27 -5.93 11.26
N GLY A 130 14.32 -6.31 10.52
CA GLY A 130 14.40 -6.11 9.08
C GLY A 130 14.96 -7.33 8.38
N ALA A 131 14.39 -7.66 7.22
CA ALA A 131 14.89 -8.66 6.29
C ALA A 131 15.04 -8.00 4.92
N ALA A 132 16.16 -8.25 4.25
CA ALA A 132 16.48 -7.71 2.94
C ALA A 132 17.37 -8.69 2.16
N THR A 133 17.42 -8.51 0.83
CA THR A 133 18.31 -9.24 -0.10
C THR A 133 19.16 -8.24 -0.86
#